data_AF-M4RUS3-F1
#
_entry.id   AF-M4RUS3-F1
#
_cell.length_a   1.000
_cell.length_b   1.000
_cell.length_c   1.000
_cell.angle_alpha   90.00
_cell.angle_beta   90.00
_cell.angle_gamma   90.00
#
_symmetry.space_group_name_H-M   'P 1'
#
loop_
_entity.id
_entity.type
_entity.pdbx_description
1 polymer ?
#
loop_
_entity_poly.entity_id
_entity_poly.type
_entity_poly.pdbx_seq_one_letter_code
_entity_poly.pdbx_strand_id
1 'polypeptide(L)'
;MWQKQLLIYKRPPAGLWGGLWGFHEVDHAEQIIERASNLGFNEIQQQTLSPFRHTFSHFHLDIQPVVLHLKKQPVAQIMEDTQMWYDLTQPQNVGLAAPTKKLFSTINTSF
;
A
#
# COMPACT_ATOMS: atom_id res chain seq x y z
N MET A 1 -7.90 1.15 2.07
CA MET A 1 -8.39 0.28 3.14
C MET A 1 -9.89 0.11 2.97
N TRP A 2 -10.35 -1.13 3.06
CA TRP A 2 -11.76 -1.50 3.07
C TRP A 2 -11.92 -2.66 4.05
N GLN A 3 -12.76 -2.52 5.07
CA GLN A 3 -13.02 -3.59 6.07
C GLN A 3 -11.74 -4.24 6.65
N LYS A 4 -10.75 -3.43 7.08
CA LYS A 4 -9.43 -3.92 7.56
C LYS A 4 -8.56 -4.63 6.53
N GLN A 5 -8.94 -4.60 5.25
CA GLN A 5 -8.14 -5.07 4.15
C GLN A 5 -7.41 -3.93 3.45
N LEU A 6 -6.21 -4.22 2.95
CA LEU A 6 -5.31 -3.28 2.30
C LEU A 6 -4.94 -3.79 0.91
N LEU A 7 -5.09 -2.94 -0.10
CA LEU A 7 -4.63 -3.27 -1.44
C LEU A 7 -3.10 -3.16 -1.49
N ILE A 8 -2.46 -4.25 -1.85
CA ILE A 8 -1.04 -4.36 -2.12
C ILE A 8 -0.83 -4.94 -3.51
N TYR A 9 0.34 -4.71 -4.08
CA TYR A 9 0.74 -5.28 -5.36
C TYR A 9 2.09 -5.98 -5.26
N LYS A 10 2.29 -7.02 -6.06
CA LYS A 10 3.56 -7.71 -6.23
C LYS A 10 4.45 -6.88 -7.13
N ARG A 11 5.57 -6.42 -6.58
CA ARG A 11 6.52 -5.61 -7.34
C ARG A 11 7.19 -6.45 -8.43
N PRO A 12 7.61 -5.84 -9.55
CA PRO A 12 8.42 -6.50 -10.57
C PRO A 12 9.65 -7.19 -9.95
N PRO A 13 10.21 -8.24 -10.59
CA PRO A 13 11.38 -8.96 -10.05
C PRO A 13 12.63 -8.11 -9.87
N ALA A 14 12.75 -7.00 -10.60
CA ALA A 14 13.88 -6.07 -10.49
C ALA A 14 13.57 -4.92 -9.52
N GLY A 15 14.61 -4.39 -8.87
CA GLY A 15 14.53 -3.23 -7.97
C GLY A 15 14.69 -3.57 -6.49
N LEU A 16 14.52 -2.55 -5.62
CA LEU A 16 14.80 -2.60 -4.18
C LEU A 16 14.09 -3.73 -3.42
N TRP A 17 12.90 -4.12 -3.88
CA TRP A 17 12.08 -5.17 -3.27
C TRP A 17 11.52 -6.12 -4.32
N GLY A 18 12.39 -6.53 -5.25
CA GLY A 18 12.03 -7.38 -6.38
C GLY A 18 11.19 -8.60 -5.98
N GLY A 19 9.99 -8.75 -6.56
CA GLY A 19 9.09 -9.87 -6.31
C GLY A 19 8.39 -9.89 -4.94
N LEU A 20 8.65 -8.90 -4.07
CA LEU A 20 7.94 -8.73 -2.80
C LEU A 20 6.65 -7.95 -2.99
N TRP A 21 5.72 -8.14 -2.07
CA TRP A 21 4.47 -7.42 -2.01
C TRP A 21 4.63 -6.09 -1.25
N GLY A 22 4.05 -5.03 -1.79
CA GLY A 22 4.08 -3.71 -1.19
C GLY A 22 2.93 -2.80 -1.61
N PHE A 23 2.94 -1.57 -1.09
CA PHE A 23 1.93 -0.57 -1.44
C PHE A 23 2.28 0.17 -2.71
N HIS A 24 1.26 0.68 -3.40
CA HIS A 24 1.45 1.64 -4.47
C HIS A 24 2.16 2.89 -3.96
N GLU A 25 3.10 3.37 -4.77
CA GLU A 25 3.92 4.54 -4.51
C GLU A 25 3.66 5.58 -5.61
N VAL A 26 3.79 6.84 -5.22
CA VAL A 26 3.79 8.02 -6.08
C VAL A 26 4.93 8.92 -5.63
N ASP A 27 5.48 9.71 -6.55
CA ASP A 27 6.60 10.61 -6.24
C ASP A 27 6.11 11.90 -5.57
N HIS A 28 4.89 12.32 -5.89
CA HIS A 28 4.28 13.56 -5.43
C HIS A 28 2.86 13.33 -4.88
N ALA A 29 2.48 14.09 -3.86
CA ALA A 29 1.19 13.92 -3.18
C ALA A 29 -0.01 14.21 -4.11
N GLU A 30 0.18 15.09 -5.09
CA GLU A 30 -0.82 15.46 -6.09
C GLU A 30 -1.21 14.27 -6.98
N GLN A 31 -0.31 13.30 -7.15
CA GLN A 31 -0.54 12.09 -7.96
C GLN A 31 -1.39 11.04 -7.23
N ILE A 32 -1.66 11.19 -5.92
CA ILE A 32 -2.41 10.22 -5.12
C ILE A 32 -3.82 10.01 -5.70
N ILE A 33 -4.52 11.09 -6.05
CA ILE A 33 -5.90 11.03 -6.56
C ILE A 33 -5.95 10.35 -7.92
N GLU A 34 -5.04 10.73 -8.83
CA GLU A 34 -4.94 10.12 -10.16
C GLU A 34 -4.65 8.62 -10.05
N ARG A 35 -3.67 8.24 -9.20
CA ARG A 35 -3.33 6.85 -8.98
C ARG A 35 -4.49 6.05 -8.40
N ALA A 36 -5.24 6.62 -7.45
CA ALA A 36 -6.42 5.98 -6.89
C ALA A 36 -7.51 5.77 -7.95
N SER A 37 -7.75 6.76 -8.81
CA SER A 37 -8.74 6.67 -9.90
C SER A 37 -8.36 5.61 -10.94
N ASN A 38 -7.08 5.52 -11.31
CA ASN A 38 -6.56 4.47 -12.20
C ASN A 38 -6.74 3.04 -11.63
N LEU A 39 -6.81 2.91 -10.31
CA LEU A 39 -7.12 1.65 -9.61
C LEU A 39 -8.64 1.44 -9.40
N GLY A 40 -9.49 2.32 -9.95
CA GLY A 40 -10.95 2.26 -9.83
C GLY A 40 -11.50 2.83 -8.53
N PHE A 41 -10.71 3.59 -7.75
CA PHE A 41 -11.13 4.18 -6.47
C PHE A 41 -11.38 5.68 -6.60
N ASN A 42 -12.67 6.06 -6.67
CA ASN A 42 -13.06 7.46 -6.86
C ASN A 42 -13.63 8.11 -5.57
N GLU A 43 -14.25 7.33 -4.68
CA GLU A 43 -14.85 7.83 -3.43
C GLU A 43 -14.00 7.40 -2.23
N ILE A 44 -13.03 8.25 -1.89
CA ILE A 44 -12.01 7.97 -0.89
C ILE A 44 -11.94 9.07 0.19
N GLN A 45 -11.51 8.70 1.39
CA GLN A 45 -11.06 9.61 2.42
C GLN A 45 -9.57 9.37 2.68
N GLN A 46 -8.77 10.43 2.67
CA GLN A 46 -7.34 10.32 2.93
C GLN A 46 -7.03 10.48 4.42
N GLN A 47 -6.07 9.71 4.90
CA GLN A 47 -5.48 9.86 6.22
C GLN A 47 -3.97 9.75 6.10
N THR A 48 -3.31 10.88 6.35
CA THR A 48 -1.85 10.95 6.40
C THR A 48 -1.35 10.36 7.72
N LEU A 49 -0.36 9.47 7.65
CA LEU A 49 0.32 8.92 8.83
C LEU A 49 1.66 9.62 9.06
N SER A 50 2.28 9.38 10.22
CA SER A 50 3.60 9.94 10.50
C SER A 50 4.64 9.45 9.46
N PRO A 51 5.46 10.35 8.90
CA PRO A 51 6.51 9.96 7.98
C PRO A 51 7.59 9.14 8.69
N PHE A 52 8.31 8.33 7.94
CA PHE A 52 9.47 7.63 8.45
C PHE A 52 10.52 7.40 7.36
N ARG A 53 11.77 7.23 7.80
CA ARG A 53 12.89 6.87 6.93
C ARG A 53 13.17 5.38 6.99
N HIS A 54 13.42 4.77 5.82
CA HIS A 54 13.99 3.44 5.70
C HIS A 54 15.42 3.56 5.14
N THR A 55 16.39 3.01 5.86
CA THR A 55 17.81 3.14 5.54
C THR A 55 18.32 1.84 4.94
N PHE A 56 18.86 1.94 3.73
CA PHE A 56 19.72 0.94 3.09
C PHE A 56 21.18 1.34 3.28
N SER A 57 22.11 0.43 2.98
CA SER A 57 23.56 0.68 3.14
C SER A 57 24.05 1.92 2.38
N HIS A 58 23.47 2.24 1.22
CA HIS A 58 23.93 3.34 0.35
C HIS A 58 22.82 4.32 -0.04
N PHE A 59 21.64 4.21 0.55
CA PHE A 59 20.48 5.02 0.17
C PHE A 59 19.48 5.13 1.32
N HIS A 60 18.80 6.27 1.40
CA HIS A 60 17.70 6.48 2.33
C HIS A 60 16.42 6.72 1.55
N LEU A 61 15.35 6.04 1.95
CA LEU A 61 14.02 6.27 1.45
C LEU A 61 13.18 6.95 2.53
N ASP A 62 12.80 8.19 2.29
CA ASP A 62 11.81 8.90 3.10
C ASP A 62 10.41 8.54 2.60
N ILE A 63 9.56 8.07 3.50
CA ILE A 63 8.22 7.60 3.20
C ILE A 63 7.22 8.47 3.95
N GLN A 64 6.30 9.07 3.20
CA GLN A 64 5.11 9.73 3.73
C GLN A 64 3.88 8.85 3.46
N PRO A 65 3.41 8.06 4.43
CA PRO A 65 2.30 7.15 4.19
C PRO A 65 0.97 7.90 4.17
N VAL A 66 0.11 7.52 3.23
CA VAL A 66 -1.27 8.00 3.15
C VAL A 66 -2.19 6.79 3.00
N VAL A 67 -3.12 6.62 3.93
CA VAL A 67 -4.14 5.59 3.88
C VAL A 67 -5.37 6.16 3.18
N LEU A 68 -5.81 5.48 2.13
CA LEU A 68 -7.04 5.82 1.41
C LEU A 68 -8.17 4.92 1.93
N HIS A 69 -9.09 5.45 2.72
CA HIS A 69 -10.28 4.72 3.18
C HIS A 69 -11.35 4.75 2.10
N LEU A 70 -11.78 3.58 1.63
CA LEU A 70 -12.80 3.48 0.60
C LEU A 70 -14.19 3.61 1.23
N LYS A 71 -15.04 4.45 0.63
CA LYS A 71 -16.44 4.60 1.07
C LYS A 71 -17.37 3.54 0.50
N LYS A 72 -16.96 2.92 -0.60
CA LYS A 72 -17.71 1.87 -1.31
C LYS A 72 -16.86 0.62 -1.43
N GLN A 73 -17.54 -0.52 -1.55
CA GLN A 73 -16.88 -1.78 -1.78
C GLN A 73 -16.03 -1.69 -3.05
N PRO A 74 -14.75 -2.09 -2.99
CA PRO A 74 -13.95 -2.18 -4.19
C PRO A 74 -14.59 -3.20 -5.13
N VAL A 75 -14.90 -2.78 -6.36
CA VAL A 75 -15.27 -3.73 -7.41
C VAL A 75 -14.02 -4.56 -7.65
N ALA A 76 -14.13 -5.88 -7.56
CA ALA A 76 -13.07 -6.76 -8.01
C ALA A 76 -12.91 -6.53 -9.51
N GLN A 77 -12.02 -5.61 -9.89
CA GLN A 77 -11.55 -5.58 -11.25
C GLN A 77 -10.89 -6.95 -11.49
N ILE A 78 -11.01 -7.47 -12.71
CA ILE A 78 -10.25 -8.63 -13.17
C ILE A 78 -8.79 -8.16 -13.17
N MET A 79 -8.16 -8.18 -12.01
CA MET A 79 -6.85 -7.63 -11.76
C MET A 79 -5.87 -8.77 -12.00
N GLU A 80 -4.92 -8.52 -12.88
CA GLU A 80 -3.77 -9.38 -13.17
C GLU A 80 -3.18 -9.97 -11.88
N ASP A 81 -2.45 -11.09 -11.97
CA ASP A 81 -1.83 -11.88 -10.87
C ASP A 81 -0.88 -11.10 -9.92
N THR A 82 -0.88 -9.77 -10.00
CA THR A 82 0.01 -8.84 -9.34
C THR A 82 -0.67 -7.98 -8.27
N GLN A 83 -1.99 -8.09 -8.02
CA GLN A 83 -2.67 -7.31 -6.97
C GLN A 83 -3.46 -8.19 -5.98
N MET A 84 -3.52 -7.76 -4.72
CA MET A 84 -4.18 -8.52 -3.65
C MET A 84 -4.72 -7.60 -2.56
N TRP A 85 -5.92 -7.91 -2.06
CA TRP A 85 -6.45 -7.36 -0.82
C TRP A 85 -5.92 -8.17 0.37
N TYR A 86 -4.90 -7.64 1.05
CA TYR A 86 -4.30 -8.23 2.24
C TYR A 86 -5.18 -7.99 3.45
N ASP A 87 -5.51 -9.04 4.20
CA ASP A 87 -6.36 -8.96 5.38
C ASP A 87 -5.51 -8.81 6.64
N LEU A 88 -5.64 -7.68 7.35
CA LEU A 88 -4.90 -7.44 8.59
C LEU A 88 -5.34 -8.36 9.74
N THR A 89 -6.56 -8.90 9.69
CA THR A 89 -7.11 -9.81 10.70
C THR A 89 -6.82 -11.27 10.40
N GLN A 90 -6.66 -11.60 9.12
CA GLN A 90 -6.33 -12.94 8.63
C GLN A 90 -5.14 -12.86 7.67
N PRO A 91 -3.93 -12.61 8.21
CA PRO A 91 -2.76 -12.30 7.39
C PRO A 91 -2.38 -13.44 6.45
N GLN A 92 -2.33 -13.14 5.16
CA GLN A 92 -1.87 -14.10 4.16
C GLN A 92 -0.35 -14.33 4.26
N ASN A 93 0.09 -15.57 4.03
CA ASN A 93 1.51 -15.92 4.04
C ASN A 93 2.19 -15.53 2.71
N VAL A 94 2.55 -14.24 2.58
CA VAL A 94 3.24 -13.69 1.41
C VAL A 94 4.52 -12.94 1.79
N GLY A 95 5.49 -12.87 0.88
CA GLY A 95 6.71 -12.10 1.08
C GLY A 95 6.44 -10.60 1.00
N LEU A 96 6.45 -9.90 2.14
CA LEU A 96 6.22 -8.45 2.24
C LEU A 96 7.55 -7.67 2.26
N ALA A 97 7.58 -6.52 1.58
CA ALA A 97 8.68 -5.57 1.70
C ALA A 97 8.79 -5.04 3.15
N ALA A 98 10.01 -4.72 3.59
CA ALA A 98 10.28 -4.24 4.95
C ALA A 98 9.42 -3.01 5.36
N PRO A 99 9.29 -1.93 4.55
CA PRO A 99 8.41 -0.81 4.92
C PRO A 99 6.94 -1.19 4.95
N THR A 100 6.50 -2.16 4.13
CA THR A 100 5.12 -2.65 4.12
C THR A 100 4.76 -3.31 5.45
N LYS A 101 5.65 -4.16 6.00
CA LYS A 101 5.45 -4.77 7.32
C LYS A 101 5.30 -3.72 8.42
N LYS A 102 6.16 -2.69 8.40
CA LYS A 102 6.10 -1.58 9.36
C LYS A 102 4.76 -0.84 9.26
N LEU A 103 4.32 -0.55 8.05
CA LEU A 103 3.04 0.12 7.80
C LEU A 103 1.84 -0.70 8.26
N PHE A 104 1.83 -2.02 8.06
CA PHE A 104 0.77 -2.88 8.57
C PHE A 104 0.64 -2.78 10.08
N SER A 105 1.76 -2.81 10.83
CA SER A 105 1.74 -2.60 12.27
C SER A 105 1.19 -1.22 12.65
N THR A 106 1.66 -0.14 11.99
CA THR A 106 1.18 1.22 12.26
C THR A 106 -0.32 1.38 11.99
N ILE A 107 -0.80 0.85 10.87
CA ILE A 107 -2.22 0.90 10.49
C ILE A 107 -3.05 0.08 11.48
N ASN A 108 -2.61 -1.12 11.84
CA ASN A 108 -3.33 -1.99 12.76
C ASN A 108 -3.42 -1.45 14.20
N THR A 109 -2.49 -0.59 14.63
CA THR A 109 -2.56 0.07 15.95
C THR A 109 -3.38 1.36 15.92
N SER A 110 -3.64 1.91 14.73
CA SER A 110 -4.37 3.17 14.57
C SER A 110 -5.89 2.98 14.54
N PHE A 111 -6.41 1.73 14.62
CA PHE A 111 -7.82 1.32 14.58
C PHE A 111 -8.07 0.02 15.35
#